data_AF-A0A3D3HMC8-F1
#
_entry.id   AF-A0A3D3HMC8-F1
#
_cell.length_a   1.000
_cell.length_b   1.000
_cell.length_c   1.000
_cell.angle_alpha   90.00
_cell.angle_beta   90.00
_cell.angle_gamma   90.00
#
_symmetry.space_group_name_H-M   'P 1'
#
loop_
_entity.id
_entity.type
_entity.pdbx_description
1 polymer ?
#
loop_
_entity_poly.entity_id
_entity_poly.type
_entity_poly.pdbx_seq_one_letter_code
_entity_poly.pdbx_strand_id
1 'polypeptide(L)'
;MVSSQDVFNKIMSINALIDLESIIPSLSELQLNLSTSIQQFRDCLELEDPYFEHSEDFCRLLCLYLDTIILKYTDSQQLSWAPYLLENYFYGFDREPFDIVQQLTFFSTVKRNAIFLPAYQIALRLAKFPAYSVNLKSVLPLFEARLPKPPVINVNPPQPPEAAEEIAYPEPVAYRTVNLPLIFTAEILCLIFILIFVWLYIRDTLDMLI
;
A
#
# COMPACT_ATOMS: atom_id res chain seq x y z
N MET A 1 7.53 -18.54 -10.40
CA MET A 1 6.17 -17.99 -10.59
C MET A 1 5.92 -16.99 -9.48
N VAL A 2 5.36 -15.83 -9.80
CA VAL A 2 4.88 -14.88 -8.78
C VAL A 2 3.52 -15.40 -8.30
N SER A 3 3.30 -15.48 -6.99
CA SER A 3 2.01 -15.91 -6.44
C SER A 3 1.03 -14.75 -6.31
N SER A 4 -0.27 -15.04 -6.27
CA SER A 4 -1.31 -14.03 -6.02
C SER A 4 -1.05 -13.29 -4.70
N GLN A 5 -0.58 -14.00 -3.67
CA GLN A 5 -0.22 -13.40 -2.38
C GLN A 5 0.94 -12.40 -2.50
N ASP A 6 1.96 -12.69 -3.30
CA ASP A 6 3.09 -11.77 -3.51
C ASP A 6 2.64 -10.48 -4.18
N VAL A 7 1.78 -10.59 -5.20
CA VAL A 7 1.22 -9.42 -5.89
C VAL A 7 0.33 -8.61 -4.94
N PHE A 8 -0.50 -9.28 -4.14
CA PHE A 8 -1.34 -8.59 -3.15
C PHE A 8 -0.50 -7.88 -2.09
N ASN A 9 0.57 -8.50 -1.60
CA ASN A 9 1.51 -7.88 -0.65
C ASN A 9 2.17 -6.63 -1.26
N LYS A 10 2.52 -6.66 -2.55
CA LYS A 10 3.02 -5.48 -3.28
C LYS A 10 1.98 -4.36 -3.31
N ILE A 11 0.72 -4.67 -3.63
CA ILE A 11 -0.38 -3.69 -3.62
C ILE A 11 -0.55 -3.08 -2.22
N MET A 12 -0.54 -3.92 -1.17
CA MET A 12 -0.64 -3.45 0.22
C MET A 12 0.57 -2.61 0.65
N SER A 13 1.75 -2.86 0.08
CA SER A 13 2.94 -2.05 0.33
C SER A 13 2.80 -0.66 -0.27
N ILE A 14 2.30 -0.55 -1.51
CA ILE A 14 1.96 0.74 -2.12
C ILE A 14 0.91 1.47 -1.27
N ASN A 15 -0.12 0.76 -0.83
CA ASN A 15 -1.14 1.35 0.04
C ASN A 15 -0.58 1.86 1.37
N ALA A 16 0.35 1.14 1.98
CA ALA A 16 1.01 1.59 3.21
C ALA A 16 1.87 2.84 2.98
N LEU A 17 2.53 2.94 1.82
CA LEU A 17 3.30 4.14 1.45
C LEU A 17 2.40 5.37 1.26
N ILE A 18 1.19 5.19 0.73
CA ILE A 18 0.17 6.24 0.64
C ILE A 18 -0.27 6.68 2.05
N ASP A 19 -0.56 5.72 2.94
CA ASP A 19 -0.96 6.01 4.33
C ASP A 19 0.13 6.77 5.11
N LEU A 20 1.41 6.55 4.78
CA LEU A 20 2.56 7.22 5.39
C LEU A 20 2.85 8.60 4.80
N GLU A 21 2.00 9.07 3.87
CA GLU A 21 2.20 10.32 3.14
C GLU A 21 3.59 10.43 2.49
N SER A 22 4.17 9.30 2.13
CA SER A 22 5.48 9.26 1.47
C SER A 22 5.42 9.91 0.09
N ILE A 23 6.57 10.24 -0.49
CA ILE A 23 6.65 10.83 -1.84
C ILE A 23 6.13 9.79 -2.84
N ILE A 24 4.90 9.98 -3.30
CA ILE A 24 4.29 9.18 -4.36
C ILE A 24 4.90 9.64 -5.69
N PRO A 25 5.14 8.73 -6.65
CA PRO A 25 5.32 9.10 -8.05
C PRO A 25 4.13 9.93 -8.59
N SER A 26 4.20 10.40 -9.83
CA SER A 26 3.06 11.10 -10.44
C SER A 26 1.75 10.28 -10.34
N LEU A 27 0.58 10.92 -10.23
CA LEU A 27 -0.71 10.23 -10.11
C LEU A 27 -0.96 9.22 -11.26
N SER A 28 -0.53 9.57 -12.47
CA SER A 28 -0.59 8.69 -13.64
C SER A 28 0.28 7.44 -13.49
N GLU A 29 1.46 7.58 -12.90
CA GLU A 29 2.36 6.45 -12.66
C GLU A 29 1.84 5.57 -11.50
N LEU A 30 1.24 6.18 -10.47
CA LEU A 30 0.54 5.43 -9.43
C LEU A 30 -0.60 4.58 -10.04
N GLN A 31 -1.43 5.17 -10.89
CA GLN A 31 -2.51 4.46 -11.57
C GLN A 31 -1.98 3.32 -12.44
N LEU A 32 -0.92 3.56 -13.22
CA LEU A 32 -0.30 2.53 -14.05
C LEU A 32 0.25 1.37 -13.22
N ASN A 33 0.94 1.67 -12.11
CA ASN A 33 1.51 0.67 -11.23
C ASN A 33 0.43 -0.18 -10.53
N LEU A 34 -0.64 0.45 -10.07
CA LEU A 34 -1.77 -0.22 -9.43
C LEU A 34 -2.55 -1.06 -10.45
N SER A 35 -2.92 -0.50 -11.60
CA SER A 35 -3.65 -1.24 -12.65
C SER A 35 -2.86 -2.47 -13.14
N THR A 36 -1.56 -2.31 -13.40
CA THR A 36 -0.69 -3.43 -13.77
C THR A 36 -0.66 -4.51 -12.68
N SER A 37 -0.57 -4.10 -11.41
CA SER A 37 -0.51 -5.05 -10.29
C SER A 37 -1.86 -5.73 -10.05
N ILE A 38 -2.99 -5.06 -10.27
CA ILE A 38 -4.34 -5.65 -10.20
C ILE A 38 -4.55 -6.68 -11.30
N GLN A 39 -4.12 -6.39 -12.53
CA GLN A 39 -4.16 -7.35 -13.64
C GLN A 39 -3.30 -8.58 -13.32
N GLN A 40 -2.05 -8.37 -12.89
CA GLN A 40 -1.17 -9.47 -12.49
C GLN A 40 -1.76 -10.30 -11.35
N PHE A 41 -2.42 -9.66 -10.38
CA PHE A 41 -3.08 -10.35 -9.29
C PHE A 41 -4.22 -11.24 -9.80
N ARG A 42 -5.05 -10.72 -10.72
CA ARG A 42 -6.12 -11.49 -11.37
C ARG A 42 -5.56 -12.69 -12.13
N ASP A 43 -4.55 -12.48 -12.96
CA ASP A 43 -3.92 -13.55 -13.74
C ASP A 43 -3.35 -14.65 -12.82
N CYS A 44 -2.69 -14.26 -11.72
CA CYS A 44 -2.23 -15.20 -10.71
C CYS A 44 -3.39 -15.94 -10.02
N LEU A 45 -4.50 -15.26 -9.73
CA LEU A 45 -5.67 -15.90 -9.13
C LEU A 45 -6.28 -16.98 -10.03
N GLU A 46 -6.37 -16.71 -11.34
CA GLU A 46 -6.90 -17.63 -12.36
C GLU A 46 -5.95 -18.78 -12.63
N LEU A 47 -4.63 -18.54 -12.65
CA LEU A 47 -3.64 -19.61 -12.83
C LEU A 47 -3.60 -20.58 -11.65
N GLU A 48 -3.75 -20.06 -10.42
CA GLU A 48 -3.78 -20.86 -9.21
C GLU A 48 -5.08 -21.66 -9.06
N ASP A 49 -6.20 -21.13 -9.54
CA ASP A 49 -7.51 -21.80 -9.56
C ASP A 49 -8.36 -21.31 -10.75
N PRO A 50 -8.34 -22.04 -11.87
CA PRO A 50 -9.09 -21.65 -13.08
C PRO A 50 -10.61 -21.67 -12.93
N TYR A 51 -11.14 -22.30 -11.87
CA TYR A 51 -12.58 -22.42 -11.63
C TYR A 51 -13.12 -21.39 -10.64
N PHE A 52 -12.28 -20.46 -10.19
CA PHE A 52 -12.73 -19.40 -9.30
C PHE A 52 -13.48 -18.31 -10.07
N GLU A 53 -14.81 -18.45 -10.14
CA GLU A 53 -15.71 -17.57 -10.91
C GLU A 53 -15.76 -16.11 -10.40
N HIS A 54 -15.27 -15.84 -9.18
CA HIS A 54 -15.37 -14.52 -8.53
C HIS A 54 -14.04 -13.75 -8.51
N SER A 55 -13.09 -14.07 -9.39
CA SER A 55 -11.82 -13.33 -9.53
C SER A 55 -12.09 -11.86 -9.89
N GLU A 56 -13.00 -11.63 -10.83
CA GLU A 56 -13.38 -10.29 -11.29
C GLU A 56 -14.10 -9.48 -10.20
N ASP A 57 -15.06 -10.08 -9.50
CA ASP A 57 -15.76 -9.42 -8.38
C ASP A 57 -14.77 -8.97 -7.30
N PHE A 58 -13.77 -9.82 -7.02
CA PHE A 58 -12.73 -9.49 -6.05
C PHE A 58 -11.82 -8.37 -6.55
N CYS A 59 -11.41 -8.40 -7.82
CA CYS A 59 -10.60 -7.33 -8.42
C CYS A 59 -11.34 -5.99 -8.45
N ARG A 60 -12.66 -6.00 -8.71
CA ARG A 60 -13.49 -4.79 -8.62
C ARG A 60 -13.57 -4.26 -7.21
N LEU A 61 -13.79 -5.13 -6.21
CA LEU A 61 -13.72 -4.76 -4.79
C LEU A 61 -12.36 -4.11 -4.44
N LEU A 62 -11.27 -4.67 -4.95
CA LEU A 62 -9.92 -4.14 -4.72
C LEU A 62 -9.74 -2.75 -5.35
N CYS A 63 -10.27 -2.51 -6.54
CA CYS A 63 -10.26 -1.19 -7.18
C CYS A 63 -10.99 -0.14 -6.33
N LEU A 64 -12.23 -0.45 -5.94
CA LEU A 64 -13.06 0.42 -5.08
C LEU A 64 -12.40 0.73 -3.74
N TYR A 65 -11.79 -0.29 -3.13
CA TYR A 65 -11.02 -0.13 -1.91
C TYR A 65 -9.87 0.85 -2.11
N LEU A 66 -9.03 0.65 -3.13
CA LEU A 66 -7.87 1.51 -3.40
C LEU A 66 -8.30 2.93 -3.74
N ASP A 67 -9.33 3.10 -4.57
CA ASP A 67 -9.89 4.41 -4.90
C ASP A 67 -10.36 5.15 -3.64
N THR A 68 -10.99 4.45 -2.69
CA THR A 68 -11.40 5.02 -1.40
C THR A 68 -10.21 5.53 -0.59
N ILE A 69 -9.12 4.76 -0.51
CA ILE A 69 -7.92 5.16 0.23
C ILE A 69 -7.23 6.34 -0.45
N ILE A 70 -7.06 6.27 -1.77
CA ILE A 70 -6.34 7.29 -2.54
C ILE A 70 -7.10 8.61 -2.54
N LEU A 71 -8.44 8.59 -2.69
CA LEU A 71 -9.25 9.81 -2.62
C LEU A 71 -9.03 10.54 -1.30
N LYS A 72 -9.05 9.82 -0.17
CA LYS A 72 -8.78 10.43 1.14
C LYS A 72 -7.39 11.06 1.22
N TYR A 73 -6.38 10.44 0.61
CA TYR A 73 -5.03 10.99 0.56
C TYR A 73 -4.95 12.20 -0.38
N THR A 74 -5.53 12.13 -1.58
CA THR A 74 -5.47 13.24 -2.54
C THR A 74 -6.26 14.45 -2.08
N ASP A 75 -7.35 14.24 -1.34
CA ASP A 75 -8.14 15.31 -0.71
C ASP A 75 -7.29 16.12 0.28
N SER A 76 -6.37 15.49 1.02
CA SER A 76 -5.47 16.21 1.93
C SER A 76 -4.39 17.01 1.20
N GLN A 77 -4.03 16.59 -0.02
CA GLN A 77 -2.99 17.20 -0.86
C GLN A 77 -3.52 18.15 -1.94
N GLN A 78 -4.84 18.42 -1.97
CA GLN A 78 -5.51 19.23 -3.00
C GLN A 78 -5.30 18.71 -4.44
N LEU A 79 -5.11 17.40 -4.58
CA LEU A 79 -4.99 16.70 -5.85
C LEU A 79 -6.32 16.02 -6.19
N SER A 80 -6.57 15.78 -7.48
CA SER A 80 -7.78 15.08 -7.92
C SER A 80 -7.45 13.69 -8.45
N TRP A 81 -7.96 12.67 -7.77
CA TRP A 81 -7.91 11.27 -8.23
C TRP A 81 -9.02 10.92 -9.24
N ALA A 82 -10.03 11.78 -9.41
CA ALA A 82 -11.20 11.48 -10.23
C ALA A 82 -10.89 11.01 -11.69
N PRO A 83 -9.90 11.56 -12.41
CA PRO A 83 -9.53 11.09 -13.74
C PRO A 83 -8.83 9.71 -13.73
N TYR A 84 -8.36 9.28 -12.57
CA TYR A 84 -7.49 8.11 -12.39
C TYR A 84 -8.18 6.94 -11.67
N LEU A 85 -9.49 7.06 -11.39
CA LEU A 85 -10.27 6.02 -10.70
C LEU A 85 -10.06 4.64 -11.34
N LEU A 86 -9.62 3.68 -10.52
CA LEU A 86 -9.32 2.33 -10.94
C LEU A 86 -10.59 1.58 -11.34
N GLU A 87 -11.70 1.78 -10.61
CA GLU A 87 -12.97 1.17 -10.99
C GLU A 87 -13.39 1.61 -12.41
N ASN A 88 -13.32 2.91 -12.71
CA ASN A 88 -13.68 3.43 -14.03
C ASN A 88 -12.70 2.96 -15.12
N TYR A 89 -11.41 2.88 -14.79
CA TYR A 89 -10.38 2.41 -15.72
C TYR A 89 -10.65 0.98 -16.22
N PHE A 90 -11.03 0.07 -15.31
CA PHE A 90 -11.29 -1.33 -15.66
C PHE A 90 -12.72 -1.59 -16.12
N TYR A 91 -13.70 -0.93 -15.52
CA TYR A 91 -15.10 -1.33 -15.61
C TYR A 91 -16.00 -0.30 -16.30
N GLY A 92 -15.50 0.91 -16.57
CA GLY A 92 -16.24 2.01 -17.21
C GLY A 92 -17.21 2.72 -16.27
N PHE A 93 -17.96 3.69 -16.81
CA PHE A 93 -18.85 4.57 -16.03
C PHE A 93 -20.30 4.06 -15.88
N ASP A 94 -20.75 3.16 -16.77
CA ASP A 94 -22.17 2.78 -16.90
C ASP A 94 -22.54 1.45 -16.21
N ARG A 95 -21.94 1.16 -15.06
CA ARG A 95 -22.10 -0.13 -14.37
C ARG A 95 -23.14 -0.09 -13.25
N GLU A 96 -23.70 -1.27 -12.98
CA GLU A 96 -24.53 -1.50 -11.79
C GLU A 96 -23.74 -1.21 -10.50
N PRO A 97 -24.42 -0.66 -9.47
CA PRO A 97 -23.81 -0.36 -8.20
C PRO A 97 -23.23 -1.62 -7.56
N PHE A 98 -22.00 -1.50 -7.05
CA PHE A 98 -21.30 -2.60 -6.40
C PHE A 98 -21.48 -2.52 -4.89
N ASP A 99 -22.18 -3.50 -4.31
CA ASP A 99 -22.36 -3.57 -2.85
C ASP A 99 -21.13 -4.20 -2.19
N ILE A 100 -20.23 -3.33 -1.71
CA ILE A 100 -19.02 -3.71 -0.97
C ILE A 100 -19.33 -4.61 0.24
N VAL A 101 -20.42 -4.35 0.96
CA VAL A 101 -20.76 -5.06 2.20
C VAL A 101 -21.23 -6.47 1.87
N GLN A 102 -22.08 -6.61 0.86
CA GLN A 102 -22.53 -7.92 0.35
C GLN A 102 -21.34 -8.74 -0.16
N GLN A 103 -20.43 -8.12 -0.90
CA GLN A 103 -19.27 -8.80 -1.50
C GLN A 103 -18.28 -9.24 -0.42
N LEU A 104 -17.97 -8.40 0.56
CA LEU A 104 -17.14 -8.79 1.70
C LEU A 104 -17.81 -9.89 2.55
N THR A 105 -19.14 -9.86 2.69
CA THR A 105 -19.90 -10.94 3.34
C THR A 105 -19.72 -12.25 2.58
N PHE A 106 -19.84 -12.23 1.25
CA PHE A 106 -19.58 -13.39 0.41
C PHE A 106 -18.15 -13.90 0.56
N PHE A 107 -17.13 -13.05 0.43
CA PHE A 107 -15.73 -13.45 0.55
C PHE A 107 -15.36 -13.97 1.94
N SER A 108 -16.10 -13.59 2.99
CA SER A 108 -15.97 -14.20 4.33
C SER A 108 -16.31 -15.68 4.36
N THR A 109 -17.05 -16.20 3.37
CA THR A 109 -17.42 -17.62 3.23
C THR A 109 -16.45 -18.42 2.37
N VAL A 110 -15.62 -17.74 1.56
CA VAL A 110 -14.64 -18.38 0.67
C VAL A 110 -13.56 -19.09 1.48
N LYS A 111 -13.19 -20.31 1.09
CA LYS A 111 -12.16 -21.12 1.79
C LYS A 111 -10.73 -20.84 1.33
N ARG A 112 -10.59 -20.24 0.14
CA ARG A 112 -9.29 -19.92 -0.45
C ARG A 112 -8.62 -18.80 0.33
N ASN A 113 -7.48 -19.08 0.96
CA ASN A 113 -6.74 -18.08 1.76
C ASN A 113 -6.28 -16.87 0.92
N ALA A 114 -5.94 -17.09 -0.35
CA ALA A 114 -5.56 -16.04 -1.30
C ALA A 114 -6.70 -15.03 -1.59
N ILE A 115 -7.93 -15.31 -1.16
CA ILE A 115 -9.08 -14.40 -1.24
C ILE A 115 -9.53 -14.01 0.16
N PHE A 116 -9.70 -14.98 1.05
CA PHE A 116 -10.21 -14.78 2.41
C PHE A 116 -9.36 -13.80 3.22
N LEU A 117 -8.02 -13.96 3.21
CA LEU A 117 -7.13 -13.08 3.98
C LEU A 117 -7.08 -11.67 3.37
N PRO A 118 -6.89 -11.49 2.04
CA PRO A 118 -7.04 -10.19 1.40
C PRO A 118 -8.38 -9.49 1.65
N ALA A 119 -9.51 -10.21 1.54
CA ALA A 119 -10.84 -9.67 1.82
C ALA A 119 -10.95 -9.16 3.26
N TYR A 120 -10.44 -9.93 4.22
CA TYR A 120 -10.44 -9.54 5.63
C TYR A 120 -9.62 -8.27 5.87
N GLN A 121 -8.43 -8.18 5.26
CA GLN A 121 -7.59 -6.98 5.37
C GLN A 121 -8.26 -5.74 4.78
N ILE A 122 -8.92 -5.88 3.63
CA ILE A 122 -9.72 -4.81 3.02
C ILE A 122 -10.85 -4.39 3.96
N ALA A 123 -11.61 -5.34 4.51
CA ALA A 123 -12.71 -5.06 5.44
C ALA A 123 -12.24 -4.28 6.68
N LEU A 124 -11.13 -4.70 7.30
CA LEU A 124 -10.55 -4.02 8.45
C LEU A 124 -10.14 -2.57 8.14
N ARG A 125 -9.58 -2.33 6.96
CA ARG A 125 -9.14 -0.99 6.56
C ARG A 125 -10.33 -0.10 6.21
N LEU A 126 -11.31 -0.61 5.47
CA LEU A 126 -12.54 0.13 5.14
C LEU A 126 -13.35 0.47 6.40
N ALA A 127 -13.37 -0.40 7.42
CA ALA A 127 -14.09 -0.13 8.67
C ALA A 127 -13.60 1.13 9.41
N LYS A 128 -12.39 1.63 9.09
CA LYS A 128 -11.86 2.89 9.63
C LYS A 128 -12.49 4.13 8.99
N PHE A 129 -13.21 3.99 7.89
CA PHE A 129 -13.87 5.08 7.19
C PHE A 129 -15.31 5.23 7.69
N PRO A 130 -15.78 6.47 7.97
CA PRO A 130 -17.13 6.71 8.46
C PRO A 130 -18.21 6.06 7.59
N ALA A 131 -18.07 6.13 6.27
CA ALA A 131 -19.01 5.57 5.29
C ALA A 131 -19.25 4.05 5.42
N TYR A 132 -18.25 3.30 5.88
CA TYR A 132 -18.32 1.83 5.97
C TYR A 132 -18.35 1.31 7.42
N SER A 133 -17.96 2.14 8.39
CA SER A 133 -17.83 1.77 9.80
C SER A 133 -19.05 1.08 10.41
N VAL A 134 -20.26 1.56 10.10
CA VAL A 134 -21.51 1.01 10.63
C VAL A 134 -21.84 -0.33 9.97
N ASN A 135 -21.74 -0.39 8.65
CA ASN A 135 -22.17 -1.55 7.86
C ASN A 135 -21.18 -2.73 7.96
N LEU A 136 -19.88 -2.45 8.09
CA LEU A 136 -18.87 -3.50 8.24
C LEU A 136 -18.79 -4.09 9.65
N LYS A 137 -19.43 -3.46 10.65
CA LYS A 137 -19.46 -3.96 12.03
C LYS A 137 -20.09 -5.35 12.13
N SER A 138 -21.05 -5.68 11.27
CA SER A 138 -21.65 -7.02 11.19
C SER A 138 -20.85 -8.01 10.35
N VAL A 139 -19.96 -7.52 9.47
CA VAL A 139 -19.19 -8.35 8.54
C VAL A 139 -17.88 -8.84 9.18
N LEU A 140 -17.19 -8.00 9.95
CA LEU A 140 -15.91 -8.36 10.59
C LEU A 140 -15.98 -9.66 11.43
N PRO A 141 -17.01 -9.88 12.27
CA PRO A 141 -17.12 -11.12 13.04
C PRO A 141 -17.19 -12.38 12.19
N LEU A 142 -17.68 -12.30 10.95
CA LEU A 142 -17.76 -13.44 10.02
C LEU A 142 -16.36 -13.92 9.61
N PHE A 143 -15.44 -12.98 9.43
CA PHE A 143 -14.02 -13.30 9.18
C PHE A 143 -13.35 -13.80 10.45
N GLU A 144 -13.52 -13.10 11.57
CA GLU A 144 -12.87 -13.42 12.84
C GLU A 144 -13.21 -14.83 13.35
N ALA A 145 -14.46 -15.27 13.16
CA ALA A 145 -14.91 -16.61 13.55
C ALA A 145 -14.12 -17.74 12.88
N ARG A 146 -13.50 -17.47 11.73
CA ARG A 146 -12.74 -18.44 10.93
C ARG A 146 -11.23 -18.27 11.06
N LEU A 147 -10.76 -17.21 11.70
CA LEU A 147 -9.34 -17.05 11.96
C LEU A 147 -8.88 -18.11 12.96
N PRO A 148 -7.66 -18.65 12.80
CA PRO A 148 -7.08 -19.52 13.81
C PRO A 148 -6.99 -18.74 15.12
N LYS A 149 -7.61 -19.28 16.18
CA LYS A 149 -7.49 -18.70 17.51
C LYS A 149 -6.01 -18.70 17.89
N PRO A 150 -5.46 -17.57 18.38
CA PRO A 150 -4.09 -17.57 18.87
C PRO A 150 -3.95 -18.67 19.93
N PRO A 151 -2.83 -19.40 19.97
CA PRO A 151 -2.60 -20.35 21.04
C PRO A 151 -2.76 -19.60 22.36
N VAL A 152 -3.57 -20.14 23.27
CA VAL A 152 -3.65 -19.62 24.63
C VAL A 152 -2.27 -19.80 25.23
N ILE A 153 -1.47 -18.74 25.21
CA ILE A 153 -0.25 -18.68 26.00
C ILE A 153 -0.79 -18.67 27.43
N ASN A 154 -0.75 -19.84 28.08
CA ASN A 154 -0.85 -19.90 29.53
C ASN A 154 0.36 -19.11 30.03
N VAL A 155 0.14 -17.82 30.30
CA VAL A 155 1.08 -17.01 31.05
C VAL A 155 1.05 -17.62 32.44
N ASN A 156 1.85 -18.66 32.65
CA ASN A 156 2.22 -19.07 33.98
C ASN A 156 2.79 -17.80 34.62
N PRO A 157 2.25 -17.32 35.76
CA PRO A 157 2.78 -16.14 36.41
C PRO A 157 4.30 -16.33 36.52
N PRO A 158 5.11 -15.35 36.09
CA PRO A 158 6.55 -15.49 36.24
C PRO A 158 6.82 -15.79 37.70
N GLN A 159 7.44 -16.95 37.95
CA GLN A 159 7.98 -17.27 39.26
C GLN A 159 8.82 -16.06 39.69
N PRO A 160 8.72 -15.60 40.96
CA PRO A 160 9.53 -14.49 41.44
C PRO A 160 10.99 -14.76 41.02
N PRO A 161 11.67 -13.81 40.36
CA PRO A 161 12.98 -14.08 39.79
C PRO A 161 13.92 -14.55 40.90
N GLU A 162 14.30 -15.82 40.84
CA GLU A 162 15.52 -16.29 41.47
C GLU A 162 16.63 -15.45 40.86
N ALA A 163 17.36 -14.72 41.72
CA ALA A 163 18.21 -13.59 41.41
C ALA A 163 18.78 -13.67 39.98
N ALA A 164 18.21 -12.86 39.09
CA ALA A 164 18.69 -12.75 37.72
C ALA A 164 20.16 -12.34 37.80
N GLU A 165 21.06 -13.24 37.40
CA GLU A 165 22.42 -12.85 37.07
C GLU A 165 22.31 -11.71 36.05
N GLU A 166 22.90 -10.59 36.41
CA GLU A 166 22.89 -9.36 35.64
C GLU A 166 23.52 -9.65 34.28
N ILE A 167 22.68 -9.92 33.27
CA ILE A 167 23.14 -10.12 31.90
C ILE A 167 23.68 -8.76 31.46
N ALA A 168 25.00 -8.62 31.49
CA ALA A 168 25.70 -7.47 30.98
C ALA A 168 25.31 -7.30 29.50
N TYR A 169 24.51 -6.27 29.22
CA TYR A 169 24.21 -5.87 27.86
C TYR A 169 25.53 -5.55 27.15
N PRO A 170 25.83 -6.15 25.98
CA PRO A 170 27.01 -5.76 25.23
C PRO A 170 26.92 -4.27 24.91
N GLU A 171 28.03 -3.54 25.07
CA GLU A 171 28.09 -2.11 24.79
C GLU A 171 27.58 -1.83 23.36
N PRO A 172 26.81 -0.75 23.16
CA PRO A 172 26.24 -0.41 21.87
C PRO A 172 27.35 -0.31 20.82
N VAL A 173 27.27 -1.13 19.77
CA VAL A 173 28.18 -1.05 18.63
C VAL A 173 28.02 0.33 18.00
N ALA A 174 29.09 1.12 18.02
CA ALA A 174 29.13 2.44 17.41
C ALA A 174 28.82 2.30 15.92
N TYR A 175 27.62 2.74 15.51
CA TYR A 175 27.30 2.90 14.10
C TYR A 175 28.20 4.00 13.54
N ARG A 176 28.84 3.73 12.40
CA ARG A 176 29.60 4.72 11.66
C ARG A 176 28.61 5.77 11.17
N THR A 177 28.59 6.93 11.82
CA THR A 177 27.89 8.10 11.29
C THR A 177 28.49 8.39 9.92
N VAL A 178 27.72 8.16 8.87
CA VAL A 178 28.05 8.71 7.55
C VAL A 178 28.09 10.21 7.76
N ASN A 179 29.19 10.86 7.41
CA ASN A 179 29.36 12.31 7.52
C ASN A 179 28.35 13.02 6.61
N LEU A 180 27.12 13.16 7.11
CA LEU A 180 26.02 13.93 6.53
C LEU A 180 26.48 15.32 6.03
N PRO A 181 27.33 16.10 6.74
CA PRO A 181 27.79 17.38 6.23
C PRO A 181 28.65 17.30 4.95
N LEU A 182 29.27 16.16 4.64
CA LEU A 182 30.10 16.00 3.44
C LEU A 182 29.26 15.78 2.17
N ILE A 183 28.09 15.15 2.31
CA ILE A 183 27.17 14.91 1.19
C ILE A 183 26.50 16.23 0.79
N PHE A 184 26.02 17.00 1.79
CA PHE A 184 25.42 18.31 1.56
C PHE A 184 26.39 19.32 0.93
N THR A 185 27.68 19.29 1.27
CA THR A 185 28.66 20.20 0.65
C THR A 185 28.97 19.85 -0.80
N ALA A 186 28.96 18.57 -1.17
CA ALA A 186 29.18 18.12 -2.53
C ALA A 186 28.01 18.49 -3.47
N GLU A 187 26.76 18.35 -3.01
CA GLU A 187 25.58 18.72 -3.78
C GLU A 187 25.50 20.23 -4.06
N ILE A 188 25.80 21.05 -3.05
CA ILE A 188 25.82 22.51 -3.20
C ILE A 188 26.90 22.95 -4.19
N LEU A 189 28.10 22.36 -4.13
CA LEU A 189 29.18 22.65 -5.08
C LEU A 189 28.80 22.28 -6.52
N CYS A 190 28.12 21.14 -6.72
CA CYS A 190 27.64 20.73 -8.03
C CYS A 190 26.62 21.73 -8.62
N LEU A 191 25.66 22.19 -7.82
CA LEU A 191 24.66 23.17 -8.25
C LEU A 191 25.30 24.53 -8.62
N ILE A 192 26.27 24.99 -7.83
CA ILE A 192 27.01 26.22 -8.14
C ILE A 192 27.78 26.07 -9.47
N PHE A 193 28.41 24.92 -9.70
CA PHE A 193 29.15 24.67 -10.94
C PHE A 193 28.22 24.69 -12.16
N ILE A 194 27.05 24.04 -12.08
CA ILE A 194 26.05 24.04 -13.15
C ILE A 194 25.59 25.47 -13.46
N LEU A 195 25.31 26.29 -12.43
CA LEU A 195 24.89 27.68 -12.61
C LEU A 195 25.97 28.53 -13.29
N ILE A 196 27.25 28.35 -12.94
CA ILE A 196 28.36 29.05 -13.58
C ILE A 196 28.47 28.65 -15.06
N PHE A 197 28.37 27.36 -15.37
CA PHE A 197 28.45 26.88 -16.75
C PHE A 197 27.27 27.37 -17.60
N VAL A 198 26.06 27.36 -17.04
CA VAL A 198 24.88 27.91 -17.72
C VAL A 198 25.04 29.41 -17.96
N TRP A 199 25.54 30.16 -16.98
CA TRP A 199 25.78 31.59 -17.13
C TRP A 199 26.85 31.90 -18.18
N LEU A 200 27.96 31.16 -18.19
CA LEU A 200 29.01 31.29 -19.20
C LEU A 200 28.48 30.94 -20.59
N TYR A 201 27.70 29.86 -20.73
CA TYR A 201 27.09 29.48 -22.00
C TYR A 201 26.11 30.54 -22.52
N ILE A 202 25.26 31.09 -21.65
CA ILE A 202 24.34 32.17 -22.00
C ILE A 202 25.12 33.42 -22.44
N ARG A 203 26.20 33.77 -21.73
CA ARG A 203 27.04 34.91 -22.09
C ARG A 203 27.72 34.71 -23.46
N ASP A 204 28.32 33.55 -23.69
CA ASP A 204 29.05 33.24 -24.93
C ASP A 204 28.09 33.21 -26.14
N THR A 205 26.87 32.71 -25.94
CA THR A 205 25.81 32.74 -26.97
C THR A 205 25.26 34.15 -27.23
N LEU A 206 25.21 35.02 -26.22
CA LEU A 206 24.83 36.43 -26.38
C LEU A 206 25.93 37.25 -27.06
N ASP A 207 27.20 37.01 -26.74
CA ASP A 207 28.36 37.70 -27.36
C ASP A 207 28.53 37.31 -28.85
N MET A 208 28.08 36.12 -29.27
CA MET A 208 28.04 35.69 -30.68
C MET A 208 26.86 36.28 -31.49
N LEU A 209 25.92 36.96 -30.84
CA LEU A 209 24.69 37.50 -31.45
C LEU A 209 24.73 39.03 -31.67
N ILE A 210 25.82 39.70 -31.25
CA ILE A 210 26.11 41.13 -31.46
C ILE A 210 27.25 41.27 -32.47
#